data_AF-A0A4Z1GF11-F1
#
_entry.id   AF-A0A4Z1GF11-F1
#
_cell.length_a   1.000
_cell.length_b   1.000
_cell.length_c   1.000
_cell.angle_alpha   90.00
_cell.angle_beta   90.00
_cell.angle_gamma   90.00
#
_symmetry.space_group_name_H-M   'P 1'
#
loop_
_entity.id
_entity.type
_entity.pdbx_description
1 polymer ?
#
loop_
_entity_poly.entity_id
_entity_poly.type
_entity_poly.pdbx_seq_one_letter_code
_entity_poly.pdbx_strand_id
1 'polypeptide(L)'
;MQLSTVFLSLLAATAVVAKDNSTKPVTDKSLCKEMNKLEKLVDEAQNTTKLASKTHNNQTKIDSIVAKASAAAVQLDAMQANTTLVSTCAVIDAAHTTKKQCNKMEDLQETIDTAANSTKLAAKTKGNATEEAEYQAKATKAQTKLAEMTSNTTLVDACSALQAEKEAKQADTTTTNAATSSTAASGAAGLVGAKLGSLVGAGVLVAVGMSLL
;
A
#
# COMPACT_ATOMS: atom_id res chain seq x y z
N MET A 1 -2.46 -30.30 -20.69
CA MET A 1 -3.56 -30.93 -19.94
C MET A 1 -4.37 -29.83 -19.29
N GLN A 2 -5.57 -29.57 -19.82
CA GLN A 2 -6.53 -28.59 -19.29
C GLN A 2 -7.26 -29.21 -18.09
N LEU A 3 -6.78 -28.92 -16.88
CA LEU A 3 -7.50 -29.20 -15.62
C LEU A 3 -7.75 -27.91 -14.81
N SER A 4 -7.64 -26.74 -15.45
CA SER A 4 -7.68 -25.44 -14.77
C SER A 4 -9.06 -24.80 -14.65
N THR A 5 -10.14 -25.42 -15.15
CA THR A 5 -11.47 -24.78 -15.20
C THR A 5 -12.56 -25.47 -14.37
N VAL A 6 -12.29 -26.61 -13.72
CA VAL A 6 -13.36 -27.38 -13.04
C VAL A 6 -13.48 -27.06 -11.54
N PHE A 7 -12.43 -26.55 -10.89
CA PHE A 7 -12.44 -26.34 -9.43
C PHE A 7 -12.77 -24.92 -8.97
N LEU A 8 -12.89 -23.94 -9.88
CA LEU A 8 -13.35 -22.59 -9.52
C LEU A 8 -14.83 -22.57 -9.09
N SER A 9 -15.58 -23.65 -9.37
CA SER A 9 -17.00 -23.80 -9.08
C SER A 9 -17.31 -24.22 -7.64
N LEU A 10 -16.33 -24.81 -6.91
CA LEU A 10 -16.61 -25.54 -5.67
C LEU A 10 -16.40 -24.74 -4.37
N LEU A 11 -15.74 -23.57 -4.43
CA LEU A 11 -15.60 -22.69 -3.25
C LEU A 11 -16.72 -21.65 -3.11
N ALA A 12 -17.73 -21.66 -3.99
CA ALA A 12 -18.85 -20.71 -3.96
C ALA A 12 -20.06 -21.17 -3.09
N ALA A 13 -19.97 -22.31 -2.39
CA ALA A 13 -21.12 -22.95 -1.75
C ALA A 13 -21.04 -22.99 -0.21
N THR A 14 -20.80 -21.85 0.45
CA THR A 14 -21.30 -21.61 1.82
C THR A 14 -21.81 -20.18 1.91
N ALA A 15 -23.02 -19.95 1.37
CA ALA A 15 -23.77 -18.74 1.59
C ALA A 15 -24.24 -18.70 3.06
N VAL A 16 -23.43 -18.10 3.93
CA VAL A 16 -23.95 -17.51 5.17
C VAL A 16 -24.64 -16.21 4.76
N VAL A 17 -25.97 -16.22 4.81
CA VAL A 17 -26.80 -15.04 4.60
C VAL A 17 -26.51 -14.05 5.73
N ALA A 18 -25.68 -13.04 5.42
CA ALA A 18 -25.53 -11.86 6.25
C ALA A 18 -25.84 -10.62 5.40
N LYS A 19 -26.70 -9.80 5.97
CA LYS A 19 -27.38 -8.63 5.42
C LYS A 19 -26.42 -7.54 4.93
N ASP A 20 -26.72 -6.98 3.74
CA ASP A 20 -26.23 -5.71 3.17
C ASP A 20 -24.71 -5.45 3.28
N ASN A 21 -23.93 -5.82 2.25
CA ASN A 21 -22.78 -5.01 1.77
C ASN A 21 -22.15 -5.59 0.50
N SER A 22 -21.77 -4.72 -0.42
CA SER A 22 -21.26 -4.98 -1.77
C SER A 22 -20.27 -6.17 -1.86
N THR A 23 -20.62 -7.18 -2.65
CA THR A 23 -19.77 -8.33 -2.97
C THR A 23 -18.52 -7.86 -3.72
N LYS A 24 -17.46 -7.51 -2.98
CA LYS A 24 -16.16 -7.23 -3.59
C LYS A 24 -15.67 -8.50 -4.28
N PRO A 25 -15.10 -8.41 -5.49
CA PRO A 25 -14.55 -9.58 -6.16
C PRO A 25 -13.46 -10.21 -5.29
N VAL A 26 -13.51 -11.53 -5.14
CA VAL A 26 -12.44 -12.29 -4.53
C VAL A 26 -11.24 -12.21 -5.48
N THR A 27 -10.18 -11.57 -5.03
CA THR A 27 -8.88 -11.47 -5.71
C THR A 27 -7.86 -12.34 -5.01
N ASP A 28 -6.78 -12.70 -5.71
CA ASP A 28 -5.64 -13.37 -5.09
C ASP A 28 -5.15 -12.61 -3.85
N LYS A 29 -5.09 -11.27 -3.94
CA LYS A 29 -4.71 -10.42 -2.81
C LYS A 29 -5.64 -10.56 -1.60
N SER A 30 -6.96 -10.69 -1.80
CA SER A 30 -7.89 -10.90 -0.69
C SER A 30 -7.77 -12.31 -0.09
N LEU A 31 -7.54 -13.33 -0.92
CA LEU A 31 -7.32 -14.70 -0.46
C LEU A 31 -6.01 -14.81 0.33
N CYS A 32 -4.92 -14.21 -0.16
CA CYS A 32 -3.65 -14.19 0.57
C CYS A 32 -3.76 -13.43 1.89
N LYS A 33 -4.52 -12.33 1.92
CA LYS A 33 -4.79 -11.61 3.17
C LYS A 33 -5.57 -12.46 4.17
N GLU A 34 -6.52 -13.26 3.70
CA GLU A 34 -7.27 -14.20 4.52
C GLU A 34 -6.36 -15.30 5.06
N MET A 35 -5.56 -15.94 4.19
CA MET A 35 -4.58 -16.97 4.57
C MET A 35 -3.64 -16.46 5.68
N ASN A 36 -3.02 -15.29 5.50
CA ASN A 36 -2.17 -14.65 6.51
C ASN A 36 -2.88 -14.36 7.83
N LYS A 37 -4.19 -14.06 7.79
CA LYS A 37 -4.98 -13.77 8.99
C LYS A 37 -5.24 -15.05 9.76
N LEU A 38 -5.53 -16.15 9.06
CA LEU A 38 -5.71 -17.47 9.65
C LEU A 38 -4.39 -17.96 10.26
N GLU A 39 -3.27 -17.86 9.53
CA GLU A 39 -1.92 -18.19 10.04
C GLU A 39 -1.62 -17.44 11.33
N LYS A 40 -1.80 -16.11 11.35
CA LYS A 40 -1.57 -15.30 12.56
C LYS A 40 -2.46 -15.70 13.73
N LEU A 41 -3.71 -16.06 13.47
CA LEU A 41 -4.62 -16.47 14.53
C LEU A 41 -4.18 -17.81 15.14
N VAL A 42 -3.76 -18.75 14.30
CA VAL A 42 -3.19 -20.04 14.73
C VAL A 42 -1.91 -19.81 15.54
N ASP A 43 -0.97 -19.01 15.03
CA ASP A 43 0.28 -18.69 15.72
C ASP A 43 0.06 -17.99 17.07
N GLU A 44 -0.88 -17.03 17.12
CA GLU A 44 -1.20 -16.33 18.36
C GLU A 44 -1.83 -17.26 19.41
N ALA A 45 -2.66 -18.22 18.98
CA ALA A 45 -3.28 -19.18 19.88
C ALA A 45 -2.27 -20.18 20.46
N GLN A 46 -1.22 -20.53 19.71
CA GLN A 46 -0.17 -21.44 20.18
C GLN A 46 0.79 -20.79 21.19
N ASN A 47 0.92 -19.47 21.20
CA ASN A 47 1.72 -18.75 22.19
C ASN A 47 0.92 -18.51 23.48
N THR A 48 0.81 -19.53 24.31
CA THR A 48 -0.01 -19.53 25.54
C THR A 48 0.32 -18.38 26.49
N THR A 49 1.60 -18.03 26.66
CA THR A 49 2.02 -16.91 27.52
C THR A 49 1.58 -15.55 26.98
N LYS A 50 1.80 -15.29 25.68
CA LYS A 50 1.39 -14.03 25.04
C LYS A 50 -0.13 -13.92 24.99
N LEU A 51 -0.82 -15.03 24.75
CA LEU A 51 -2.27 -15.11 24.75
C LEU A 51 -2.83 -14.81 26.14
N ALA A 52 -2.33 -15.46 27.19
CA ALA A 52 -2.74 -15.22 28.57
C ALA A 52 -2.48 -13.77 29.01
N SER A 53 -1.36 -13.18 28.60
CA SER A 53 -1.07 -11.76 28.82
C SER A 53 -2.10 -10.85 28.14
N LYS A 54 -2.39 -11.07 26.85
CA LYS A 54 -3.39 -10.30 26.08
C LYS A 54 -4.82 -10.46 26.62
N THR A 55 -5.16 -11.62 27.17
CA THR A 55 -6.51 -11.91 27.70
C THR A 55 -6.64 -11.61 29.19
N HIS A 56 -5.57 -11.13 29.85
CA HIS A 56 -5.50 -10.95 31.30
C HIS A 56 -5.84 -12.23 32.08
N ASN A 57 -5.32 -13.37 31.63
CA ASN A 57 -5.60 -14.71 32.18
C ASN A 57 -7.11 -15.06 32.22
N ASN A 58 -7.92 -14.42 31.40
CA ASN A 58 -9.34 -14.76 31.31
C ASN A 58 -9.51 -16.04 30.51
N GLN A 59 -9.79 -17.15 31.20
CA GLN A 59 -9.88 -18.48 30.60
C GLN A 59 -10.93 -18.56 29.48
N THR A 60 -12.11 -17.97 29.67
CA THR A 60 -13.16 -17.96 28.64
C THR A 60 -12.72 -17.27 27.35
N LYS A 61 -11.96 -16.17 27.44
CA LYS A 61 -11.38 -15.51 26.26
C LYS A 61 -10.30 -16.34 25.60
N ILE A 62 -9.46 -17.01 26.40
CA ILE A 62 -8.42 -17.93 25.90
C ILE A 62 -9.09 -19.06 25.12
N ASP A 63 -10.07 -19.74 25.72
CA ASP A 63 -10.78 -20.86 25.10
C ASP A 63 -11.49 -20.42 23.81
N SER A 64 -12.09 -19.22 23.80
CA SER A 64 -12.71 -18.66 22.60
C SER A 64 -11.70 -18.43 21.46
N ILE A 65 -10.49 -17.97 21.79
CA ILE A 65 -9.43 -17.75 20.78
C ILE A 65 -8.89 -19.08 20.29
N VAL A 66 -8.65 -20.06 21.18
CA VAL A 66 -8.20 -21.41 20.81
C VAL A 66 -9.22 -22.12 19.93
N ALA A 67 -10.51 -22.00 20.23
CA ALA A 67 -11.58 -22.55 19.39
C ALA A 67 -11.60 -21.92 18.00
N LYS A 68 -11.48 -20.58 17.91
CA LYS A 68 -11.39 -19.87 16.63
C LYS A 68 -10.14 -20.25 15.84
N ALA A 69 -9.01 -20.42 16.53
CA ALA A 69 -7.76 -20.87 15.91
C ALA A 69 -7.85 -22.30 15.39
N SER A 70 -8.55 -23.20 16.09
CA SER A 70 -8.79 -24.56 15.61
C SER A 70 -9.63 -24.56 14.33
N ALA A 71 -10.69 -23.75 14.28
CA ALA A 71 -11.48 -23.58 13.06
C ALA A 71 -10.66 -22.93 11.92
N ALA A 72 -9.81 -21.96 12.27
CA ALA A 72 -8.91 -21.31 11.32
C ALA A 72 -7.86 -22.26 10.77
N ALA A 73 -7.34 -23.19 11.57
CA ALA A 73 -6.38 -24.20 11.12
C ALA A 73 -6.99 -25.10 10.04
N VAL A 74 -8.23 -25.55 10.21
CA VAL A 74 -8.93 -26.35 9.19
C VAL A 74 -9.12 -25.57 7.88
N GLN A 75 -9.49 -24.30 7.97
CA GLN A 75 -9.61 -23.44 6.79
C GLN A 75 -8.24 -23.20 6.13
N LEU A 76 -7.20 -23.01 6.94
CA LEU A 76 -5.85 -22.80 6.47
C LEU A 76 -5.33 -24.03 5.72
N ASP A 77 -5.53 -25.24 6.26
CA ASP A 77 -5.17 -26.50 5.60
C ASP A 77 -5.86 -26.63 4.23
N ALA A 78 -7.14 -26.27 4.15
CA ALA A 78 -7.90 -26.29 2.90
C ALA A 78 -7.36 -25.28 1.88
N MET A 79 -6.95 -24.09 2.32
CA MET A 79 -6.34 -23.08 1.45
C MET A 79 -4.93 -23.51 0.99
N GLN A 80 -4.14 -24.07 1.90
CA GLN A 80 -2.76 -24.50 1.65
C GLN A 80 -2.68 -25.74 0.74
N ALA A 81 -3.73 -26.56 0.67
CA ALA A 81 -3.83 -27.65 -0.30
C ALA A 81 -3.75 -27.17 -1.75
N ASN A 82 -4.07 -25.89 -2.03
CA ASN A 82 -3.86 -25.28 -3.34
C ASN A 82 -2.44 -24.70 -3.44
N THR A 83 -1.50 -25.50 -3.95
CA THR A 83 -0.10 -25.12 -4.08
C THR A 83 0.13 -23.89 -4.96
N THR A 84 -0.72 -23.67 -5.97
CA THR A 84 -0.66 -22.48 -6.82
C THR A 84 -1.02 -21.24 -6.00
N LEU A 85 -2.11 -21.29 -5.22
CA LEU A 85 -2.50 -20.20 -4.32
C LEU A 85 -1.38 -19.88 -3.32
N VAL A 86 -0.79 -20.89 -2.69
CA VAL A 86 0.33 -20.70 -1.74
C VAL A 86 1.50 -19.99 -2.41
N SER A 87 1.89 -20.42 -3.62
CA SER A 87 2.99 -19.80 -4.36
C SER A 87 2.69 -18.34 -4.74
N THR A 88 1.47 -18.04 -5.19
CA THR A 88 1.01 -16.69 -5.50
C THR A 88 1.02 -15.81 -4.25
N CYS A 89 0.56 -16.33 -3.11
CA CYS A 89 0.54 -15.60 -1.86
C CYS A 89 1.93 -15.29 -1.33
N ALA A 90 2.89 -16.21 -1.43
CA ALA A 90 4.27 -15.96 -1.03
C ALA A 90 4.87 -14.75 -1.77
N VAL A 91 4.62 -14.63 -3.08
CA VAL A 91 5.09 -13.48 -3.88
C VAL A 91 4.38 -12.19 -3.48
N ILE A 92 3.05 -12.23 -3.33
CA ILE A 92 2.26 -11.06 -2.92
C ILE A 92 2.67 -10.57 -1.52
N ASP A 93 2.94 -11.49 -0.60
CA ASP A 93 3.32 -11.18 0.78
C ASP A 93 4.73 -10.63 0.87
N ALA A 94 5.66 -11.14 0.06
CA ALA A 94 7.00 -10.56 -0.08
C ALA A 94 6.94 -9.12 -0.60
N ALA A 95 6.15 -8.87 -1.65
CA ALA A 95 5.96 -7.53 -2.20
C ALA A 95 5.29 -6.59 -1.18
N HIS A 96 4.27 -7.07 -0.47
CA HIS A 96 3.59 -6.29 0.56
C HIS A 96 4.47 -6.00 1.78
N THR A 97 5.31 -6.95 2.19
CA THR A 97 6.29 -6.79 3.27
C THR A 97 7.33 -5.74 2.89
N THR A 98 7.87 -5.84 1.68
CA THR A 98 8.81 -4.84 1.13
C THR A 98 8.18 -3.45 1.15
N LYS A 99 6.95 -3.31 0.63
CA LYS A 99 6.22 -2.03 0.66
C LYS A 99 6.04 -1.48 2.07
N LYS A 100 5.72 -2.32 3.05
CA LYS A 100 5.60 -1.91 4.47
C LYS A 100 6.93 -1.44 5.04
N GLN A 101 8.02 -2.12 4.71
CA GLN A 101 9.36 -1.71 5.14
C GLN A 101 9.73 -0.35 4.54
N CYS A 102 9.43 -0.11 3.26
CA CYS A 102 9.66 1.19 2.62
C CYS A 102 8.84 2.31 3.27
N ASN A 103 7.53 2.09 3.50
CA ASN A 103 6.71 3.06 4.22
C ASN A 103 7.23 3.29 5.65
N LYS A 104 7.74 2.24 6.30
CA LYS A 104 8.33 2.40 7.63
C LYS A 104 9.59 3.28 7.59
N MET A 105 10.42 3.17 6.55
CA MET A 105 11.58 4.06 6.38
C MET A 105 11.14 5.51 6.18
N GLU A 106 10.09 5.74 5.38
CA GLU A 106 9.48 7.06 5.18
C GLU A 106 8.97 7.66 6.50
N ASP A 107 8.21 6.90 7.30
CA ASP A 107 7.71 7.34 8.61
C ASP A 107 8.85 7.67 9.59
N LEU A 108 9.94 6.88 9.56
CA LEU A 108 11.12 7.11 10.40
C LEU A 108 11.81 8.41 9.98
N GLN A 109 11.98 8.65 8.68
CA GLN A 109 12.54 9.89 8.16
C GLN A 109 11.67 11.10 8.52
N GLU A 110 10.35 11.02 8.38
CA GLU A 110 9.43 12.11 8.77
C GLU A 110 9.54 12.43 10.27
N THR A 111 9.71 11.40 11.10
CA THR A 111 9.93 11.56 12.54
C THR A 111 11.22 12.36 12.80
N ILE A 112 12.29 12.03 12.10
CA ILE A 112 13.59 12.72 12.21
C ILE A 112 13.48 14.17 11.75
N ASP A 113 12.86 14.40 10.58
CA ASP A 113 12.71 15.73 9.99
C ASP A 113 11.83 16.64 10.85
N THR A 114 10.77 16.08 11.44
CA THR A 114 9.91 16.81 12.38
C THR A 114 10.68 17.23 13.62
N ALA A 115 11.49 16.34 14.19
CA ALA A 115 12.27 16.64 15.39
C ALA A 115 13.40 17.65 15.12
N ALA A 116 13.97 17.64 13.92
CA ALA A 116 15.01 18.59 13.51
C ALA A 116 14.47 19.99 13.20
N ASN A 117 13.16 20.14 12.99
CA ASN A 117 12.51 21.42 12.71
C ASN A 117 11.76 21.92 13.95
N SER A 118 12.33 22.88 14.67
CA SER A 118 11.76 23.40 15.92
C SER A 118 10.33 23.90 15.78
N THR A 119 9.96 24.53 14.66
CA THR A 119 8.60 25.00 14.41
C THR A 119 7.61 23.84 14.20
N LYS A 120 7.98 22.82 13.40
CA LYS A 120 7.16 21.62 13.21
C LYS A 120 7.04 20.80 14.49
N LEU A 121 8.13 20.68 15.24
CA LEU A 121 8.17 20.01 16.52
C LEU A 121 7.22 20.70 17.51
N ALA A 122 7.36 22.01 17.72
CA ALA A 122 6.49 22.79 18.59
C ALA A 122 5.02 22.73 18.14
N ALA A 123 4.74 22.73 16.83
CA ALA A 123 3.38 22.55 16.33
C ALA A 123 2.82 21.14 16.64
N LYS A 124 3.65 20.10 16.54
CA LYS A 124 3.27 18.70 16.81
C LYS A 124 2.99 18.46 18.30
N THR A 125 3.79 19.07 19.17
CA THR A 125 3.74 18.92 20.63
C THR A 125 2.97 20.04 21.32
N LYS A 126 2.42 20.98 20.54
CA LYS A 126 1.74 22.19 21.03
C LYS A 126 2.62 23.02 21.99
N GLY A 127 3.94 23.01 21.78
CA GLY A 127 4.92 23.70 22.61
C GLY A 127 5.13 23.07 23.99
N ASN A 128 4.66 21.83 24.23
CA ASN A 128 4.90 21.14 25.48
C ASN A 128 6.33 20.58 25.53
N ALA A 129 7.18 21.17 26.38
CA ALA A 129 8.58 20.80 26.50
C ALA A 129 8.82 19.31 26.85
N THR A 130 7.92 18.66 27.59
CA THR A 130 8.05 17.22 27.91
C THR A 130 7.77 16.38 26.67
N GLU A 131 6.71 16.71 25.92
CA GLU A 131 6.39 16.02 24.67
C GLU A 131 7.47 16.25 23.60
N GLU A 132 8.09 17.44 23.57
CA GLU A 132 9.24 17.74 22.70
C GLU A 132 10.44 16.85 23.02
N ALA A 133 10.79 16.72 24.29
CA ALA A 133 11.87 15.84 24.72
C ALA A 133 11.57 14.36 24.39
N GLU A 134 10.34 13.90 24.61
CA GLU A 134 9.93 12.56 24.21
C GLU A 134 10.01 12.34 22.69
N TYR A 135 9.62 13.34 21.90
CA TYR A 135 9.68 13.27 20.45
C TYR A 135 11.13 13.24 19.95
N GLN A 136 12.04 14.02 20.54
CA GLN A 136 13.47 13.96 20.23
C GLN A 136 14.08 12.59 20.58
N ALA A 137 13.66 11.99 21.70
CA ALA A 137 14.06 10.63 22.05
C ALA A 137 13.55 9.59 21.02
N LYS A 138 12.30 9.75 20.54
CA LYS A 138 11.75 8.93 19.44
C LYS A 138 12.53 9.13 18.15
N ALA A 139 12.92 10.35 17.81
CA ALA A 139 13.73 10.65 16.63
C ALA A 139 15.12 10.01 16.71
N THR A 140 15.77 10.00 17.87
CA THR A 140 17.06 9.31 18.07
C THR A 140 16.95 7.80 17.83
N LYS A 141 15.87 7.17 18.35
CA LYS A 141 15.57 5.76 18.06
C LYS A 141 15.25 5.55 16.57
N ALA A 142 14.57 6.50 15.95
CA ALA A 142 14.24 6.45 14.54
C ALA A 142 15.49 6.53 13.65
N GLN A 143 16.46 7.38 13.99
CA GLN A 143 17.76 7.46 13.31
C GLN A 143 18.49 6.11 13.36
N THR A 144 18.56 5.49 14.55
CA THR A 144 19.20 4.18 14.70
C THR A 144 18.52 3.12 13.85
N LYS A 145 17.18 3.06 13.88
CA LYS A 145 16.42 2.07 13.11
C LYS A 145 16.51 2.33 11.60
N LEU A 146 16.50 3.59 11.19
CA LEU A 146 16.63 3.95 9.79
C LEU A 146 18.03 3.62 9.26
N ALA A 147 19.09 3.86 10.04
CA ALA A 147 20.45 3.43 9.71
C ALA A 147 20.54 1.89 9.56
N GLU A 148 19.91 1.14 10.46
CA GLU A 148 19.84 -0.33 10.34
C GLU A 148 19.11 -0.76 9.06
N MET A 149 17.96 -0.16 8.73
CA MET A 149 17.19 -0.51 7.54
C MET A 149 17.89 -0.09 6.23
N THR A 150 18.55 1.07 6.22
CA THR A 150 19.29 1.57 5.05
C THR A 150 20.60 0.82 4.80
N SER A 151 21.13 0.11 5.80
CA SER A 151 22.27 -0.79 5.60
C SER A 151 21.95 -2.01 4.71
N ASN A 152 20.66 -2.34 4.54
CA ASN A 152 20.21 -3.36 3.61
C ASN A 152 20.01 -2.74 2.22
N THR A 153 21.04 -2.83 1.37
CA THR A 153 21.03 -2.24 0.03
C THR A 153 19.90 -2.77 -0.85
N THR A 154 19.60 -4.07 -0.78
CA THR A 154 18.48 -4.67 -1.54
C THR A 154 17.13 -4.06 -1.16
N LEU A 155 16.91 -3.77 0.13
CA LEU A 155 15.71 -3.07 0.58
C LEU A 155 15.68 -1.63 0.06
N VAL A 156 16.80 -0.91 0.14
CA VAL A 156 16.90 0.48 -0.35
C VAL A 156 16.60 0.55 -1.85
N ASP A 157 17.17 -0.36 -2.64
CA ASP A 157 16.94 -0.43 -4.09
C ASP A 157 15.47 -0.74 -4.40
N ALA A 158 14.87 -1.69 -3.68
CA ALA A 158 13.47 -2.03 -3.83
C ALA A 158 12.54 -0.85 -3.47
N CYS A 159 12.87 -0.10 -2.41
CA CYS A 159 12.11 1.08 -2.03
C CYS A 159 12.23 2.21 -3.06
N SER A 160 13.41 2.41 -3.63
CA SER A 160 13.66 3.38 -4.69
C SER A 160 12.85 3.05 -5.95
N ALA A 161 12.82 1.77 -6.36
CA ALA A 161 12.00 1.30 -7.46
C ALA A 161 10.49 1.54 -7.21
N LEU A 162 10.01 1.20 -6.01
CA LEU A 162 8.61 1.44 -5.62
C LEU A 162 8.25 2.94 -5.59
N GLN A 163 9.20 3.82 -5.24
CA GLN A 163 9.00 5.26 -5.29
C GLN A 163 8.87 5.75 -6.74
N ALA A 164 9.76 5.30 -7.63
CA ALA A 164 9.67 5.62 -9.06
C ALA A 164 8.33 5.15 -9.67
N GLU A 165 7.83 3.97 -9.29
CA GLU A 165 6.50 3.51 -9.71
C GLU A 165 5.36 4.39 -9.19
N LYS A 166 5.44 4.87 -7.93
CA LYS A 166 4.45 5.80 -7.37
C LYS A 166 4.43 7.12 -8.14
N GLU A 167 5.58 7.63 -8.54
CA GLU A 167 5.72 8.88 -9.30
C GLU A 167 5.21 8.73 -10.74
N ALA A 168 5.55 7.62 -11.40
CA ALA A 168 5.06 7.32 -12.74
C ALA A 168 3.52 7.22 -12.80
N LYS A 169 2.89 6.61 -11.78
CA LYS A 169 1.41 6.52 -11.69
C LYS A 169 0.75 7.88 -11.44
N GLN A 170 1.42 8.80 -10.75
CA GLN A 170 0.90 10.16 -10.52
C GLN A 170 0.94 10.99 -11.81
N ALA A 171 1.98 10.83 -12.64
CA ALA A 171 2.09 11.50 -13.93
C ALA A 171 1.00 11.06 -14.94
N ASP A 172 0.59 9.80 -14.91
CA ASP A 172 -0.46 9.26 -15.79
C ASP A 172 -1.86 9.82 -15.45
N THR A 173 -2.10 10.12 -14.17
CA THR A 173 -3.37 10.71 -13.71
C THR A 173 -3.54 12.17 -14.18
N THR A 174 -2.45 12.89 -14.47
CA THR A 174 -2.51 14.29 -14.96
C THR A 174 -2.88 14.40 -16.44
N THR A 175 -2.70 13.35 -17.25
CA THR A 175 -2.93 13.41 -18.70
C THR A 175 -4.41 13.21 -19.11
N THR A 176 -5.27 12.69 -18.21
CA THR A 176 -6.67 12.35 -18.58
C THR A 176 -7.65 13.53 -18.46
N ASN A 177 -7.24 14.68 -17.88
CA ASN A 177 -8.13 15.84 -17.68
C ASN A 177 -7.98 16.97 -18.72
N ALA A 178 -7.10 16.82 -19.72
CA ALA A 178 -6.82 17.88 -20.70
C ALA A 178 -7.41 17.61 -22.10
N ALA A 179 -8.45 16.77 -22.23
CA ALA A 179 -9.08 16.50 -23.51
C ALA A 179 -10.61 16.41 -23.43
N THR A 180 -11.29 17.36 -22.78
CA THR A 180 -12.71 17.63 -23.05
C THR A 180 -13.07 19.05 -22.65
N SER A 181 -13.01 20.00 -23.58
CA SER A 181 -13.93 21.15 -23.67
C SER A 181 -13.53 22.09 -24.81
N SER A 182 -14.28 22.01 -25.93
CA SER A 182 -14.98 23.15 -26.55
C SER A 182 -15.67 22.74 -27.86
N THR A 183 -16.93 22.34 -27.72
CA THR A 183 -18.13 22.95 -28.35
C THR A 183 -18.30 23.03 -29.88
N ALA A 184 -19.41 22.39 -30.29
CA ALA A 184 -20.47 22.81 -31.23
C ALA A 184 -20.52 22.27 -32.69
N ALA A 185 -21.70 21.66 -32.94
CA ALA A 185 -22.43 21.39 -34.17
C ALA A 185 -22.41 22.57 -35.18
N SER A 186 -22.64 22.46 -36.49
CA SER A 186 -23.53 21.59 -37.29
C SER A 186 -23.17 21.71 -38.78
N GLY A 187 -23.54 20.73 -39.62
CA GLY A 187 -23.98 20.99 -41.00
C GLY A 187 -23.02 20.71 -42.17
N ALA A 188 -23.31 19.61 -42.88
CA ALA A 188 -23.26 19.35 -44.33
C ALA A 188 -22.20 19.97 -45.28
N ALA A 189 -21.66 19.07 -46.11
CA ALA A 189 -21.16 19.23 -47.49
C ALA A 189 -19.80 19.90 -47.71
N GLY A 190 -18.92 19.22 -48.47
CA GLY A 190 -17.76 19.89 -49.08
C GLY A 190 -16.57 18.98 -49.38
N LEU A 191 -16.50 18.56 -50.63
CA LEU A 191 -15.39 17.93 -51.34
C LEU A 191 -14.07 18.73 -51.28
N VAL A 192 -12.95 18.00 -51.33
CA VAL A 192 -11.70 18.30 -52.07
C VAL A 192 -10.90 19.55 -51.65
N GLY A 193 -9.58 19.39 -51.46
CA GLY A 193 -8.66 20.50 -51.73
C GLY A 193 -7.36 20.48 -50.95
N ALA A 194 -6.26 20.51 -51.69
CA ALA A 194 -4.89 20.52 -51.21
C ALA A 194 -4.43 21.86 -50.60
N LYS A 195 -3.32 21.77 -49.85
CA LYS A 195 -2.16 22.68 -49.82
C LYS A 195 -2.29 24.13 -49.30
N LEU A 196 -1.28 24.43 -48.47
CA LEU A 196 -0.43 25.64 -48.40
C LEU A 196 -0.92 26.91 -47.67
N GLY A 197 -0.02 27.38 -46.79
CA GLY A 197 0.19 28.78 -46.40
C GLY A 197 -0.70 29.24 -45.24
N SER A 198 -0.31 30.16 -44.36
CA SER A 198 0.90 30.94 -44.17
C SER A 198 0.70 31.70 -42.85
N LEU A 199 1.80 32.01 -42.14
CA LEU A 199 2.02 33.25 -41.36
C LEU A 199 0.84 33.89 -40.61
N VAL A 200 0.90 33.91 -39.27
CA VAL A 200 0.93 35.17 -38.48
C VAL A 200 1.75 34.91 -37.21
N GLY A 201 2.82 35.69 -37.04
CA GLY A 201 3.62 35.73 -35.82
C GLY A 201 3.23 36.91 -34.92
N ALA A 202 3.57 36.77 -33.63
CA ALA A 202 4.02 37.80 -32.69
C ALA A 202 4.37 37.04 -31.40
N GLY A 203 5.64 36.92 -31.01
CA GLY A 203 6.30 37.87 -30.10
C GLY A 203 5.69 37.76 -28.70
N VAL A 204 6.35 37.20 -27.68
CA VAL A 204 7.41 37.87 -26.90
C VAL A 204 8.35 36.83 -26.26
N LEU A 205 9.65 37.01 -26.52
CA LEU A 205 10.78 36.50 -25.75
C LEU A 205 11.06 37.46 -24.60
N VAL A 206 11.19 36.97 -23.36
CA VAL A 206 12.05 37.61 -22.37
C VAL A 206 12.92 36.53 -21.73
N ALA A 207 14.19 36.55 -22.12
CA ALA A 207 15.30 35.88 -21.46
C ALA A 207 16.03 36.91 -20.59
N VAL A 208 16.25 36.57 -19.32
CA VAL A 208 17.30 37.10 -18.44
C VAL A 208 17.67 35.89 -17.58
N GLY A 209 18.88 35.38 -17.52
CA GLY A 209 20.19 35.95 -17.75
C GLY A 209 21.08 35.36 -16.66
N MET A 210 21.90 34.38 -17.03
CA MET A 210 22.85 33.64 -16.21
C MET A 210 24.07 34.53 -15.89
N SER A 211 24.64 34.45 -14.69
CA SER A 211 26.09 34.65 -14.48
C SER A 211 26.53 34.11 -13.13
N LEU A 212 27.57 33.27 -13.20
CA LEU A 212 28.41 32.83 -12.11
C LEU A 212 29.21 33.99 -11.52
N LEU A 213 29.39 33.96 -10.20
CA LEU A 213 30.65 34.21 -9.48
C LEU A 213 30.55 33.58 -8.10
#